data_AF-A0A954GEJ5-F1
#
_entry.id   AF-A0A954GEJ5-F1
#
_cell.length_a   1.000
_cell.length_b   1.000
_cell.length_c   1.000
_cell.angle_alpha   90.00
_cell.angle_beta   90.00
_cell.angle_gamma   90.00
#
_symmetry.space_group_name_H-M   'P 1'
#
loop_
_entity.id
_entity.type
_entity.pdbx_description
1 polymer ?
#
loop_
_entity_poly.entity_id
_entity_poly.type
_entity_poly.pdbx_seq_one_letter_code
_entity_poly.pdbx_strand_id
1 'polypeptide(L)'
;MKVDSLSLEVVPPVSCEDCGLCCVGIGSPVLLYQSQPHAQGPHPCRPEGLPVELIEEIDDRFLGLARGQEPQAQCLWYDAEMKRCRHYEWRPQICRDYELGGTACLLRRQQE
;
A
#
# COMPACT_ATOMS: atom_id res chain seq x y z
N MET A 1 13.53 -39.85 21.92
CA MET A 1 13.73 -38.46 22.37
C MET A 1 12.68 -37.61 21.66
N LYS A 2 11.71 -37.06 22.39
CA LYS A 2 10.71 -36.14 21.84
C LYS A 2 11.39 -34.78 21.70
N VAL A 3 11.46 -34.26 20.49
CA VAL A 3 11.88 -32.88 20.25
C VAL A 3 10.67 -32.04 20.65
N ASP A 4 10.71 -31.45 21.84
CA ASP A 4 9.72 -30.45 22.23
C ASP A 4 9.86 -29.28 21.27
N SER A 5 8.86 -29.17 20.40
CA SER A 5 8.73 -28.09 19.44
C SER A 5 8.55 -26.80 20.24
N LEU A 6 9.62 -26.01 20.37
CA LEU A 6 9.57 -24.67 20.94
C LEU A 6 8.68 -23.83 20.01
N SER A 7 7.41 -23.70 20.38
CA SER A 7 6.50 -22.73 19.79
C SER A 7 6.96 -21.34 20.20
N LEU A 8 7.72 -20.68 19.32
CA LEU A 8 7.99 -19.25 19.47
C LEU A 8 6.66 -18.50 19.38
N GLU A 9 6.33 -17.72 20.40
CA GLU A 9 5.17 -16.84 20.38
C GLU A 9 5.39 -15.75 19.32
N VAL A 10 4.52 -15.71 18.31
CA VAL A 10 4.56 -14.68 17.27
C VAL A 10 3.93 -13.42 17.85
N VAL A 11 4.79 -12.47 18.25
CA VAL A 11 4.32 -11.15 18.69
C VAL A 11 3.85 -10.37 17.45
N PRO A 12 2.59 -9.92 17.40
CA PRO A 12 2.09 -9.17 16.25
C PRO A 12 2.81 -7.83 16.15
N PRO A 13 3.12 -7.37 14.91
CA PRO A 13 3.77 -6.08 14.71
C PRO A 13 2.85 -4.96 15.20
N VAL A 14 3.42 -4.01 15.97
CA VAL A 14 2.68 -2.87 16.51
C VAL A 14 2.71 -1.64 15.60
N SER A 15 3.53 -1.65 14.54
CA SER A 15 3.61 -0.56 13.55
C SER A 15 3.94 -1.04 12.12
N CYS A 16 3.71 -0.15 11.17
CA CYS A 16 4.12 -0.30 9.77
C CYS A 16 5.48 0.36 9.47
N GLU A 17 6.24 0.74 10.50
CA GLU A 17 7.54 1.40 10.32
C GLU A 17 8.63 0.39 9.95
N ASP A 18 9.57 0.82 9.10
CA ASP A 18 10.74 0.06 8.65
C ASP A 18 10.46 -1.31 7.98
N CYS A 19 9.21 -1.58 7.54
CA CYS A 19 8.89 -2.85 6.88
C CYS A 19 8.68 -2.73 5.37
N GLY A 20 7.94 -1.73 4.88
CA GLY A 20 7.68 -1.50 3.45
C GLY A 20 6.93 -2.62 2.71
N LEU A 21 6.64 -3.75 3.36
CA LEU A 21 6.29 -5.01 2.69
C LEU A 21 5.01 -4.96 1.86
N CYS A 22 4.00 -4.22 2.31
CA CYS A 22 2.75 -4.07 1.56
C CYS A 22 2.88 -3.08 0.39
N CYS A 23 3.96 -2.30 0.32
CA CYS A 23 4.23 -1.35 -0.75
C CYS A 23 5.09 -1.92 -1.89
N VAL A 24 5.74 -3.07 -1.67
CA VAL A 24 6.66 -3.71 -2.63
C VAL A 24 5.96 -4.88 -3.35
N GLY A 25 6.09 -4.91 -4.67
CA GLY A 25 5.58 -5.98 -5.53
C GLY A 25 4.06 -5.99 -5.76
N ILE A 26 3.34 -4.98 -5.25
CA ILE A 26 1.89 -4.83 -5.42
C ILE A 26 1.53 -3.83 -6.54
N GLY A 27 2.51 -3.30 -7.27
CA GLY A 27 2.35 -2.10 -8.10
C GLY A 27 1.93 -0.88 -7.30
N SER A 28 1.06 -0.04 -7.86
CA SER A 28 0.68 1.22 -7.22
C SER A 28 -0.83 1.34 -7.04
N PRO A 29 -1.38 0.88 -5.89
CA PRO A 29 -2.81 1.01 -5.60
C PRO A 29 -3.34 2.44 -5.65
N VAL A 30 -2.48 3.45 -5.49
CA VAL A 30 -2.87 4.88 -5.58
C VAL A 30 -3.23 5.30 -7.00
N LEU A 31 -2.90 4.50 -8.02
CA LEU A 31 -3.41 4.68 -9.38
C LEU A 31 -4.95 4.70 -9.43
N LEU A 32 -5.62 4.04 -8.47
CA LEU A 32 -7.07 4.08 -8.34
C LEU A 32 -7.61 5.49 -8.05
N TYR A 33 -6.76 6.44 -7.66
CA TYR A 33 -7.14 7.83 -7.42
C TYR A 33 -6.88 8.73 -8.64
N GLN A 34 -6.33 8.25 -9.74
CA GLN A 34 -6.05 9.11 -10.90
C GLN A 34 -7.33 9.79 -11.41
N SER A 35 -7.20 10.98 -11.98
CA SER A 35 -8.32 11.74 -12.52
C SER A 35 -8.99 10.99 -13.68
N GLN A 36 -10.29 11.16 -13.77
CA GLN A 36 -11.13 10.56 -14.81
C GLN A 36 -11.76 11.71 -15.61
N PRO A 37 -11.16 12.15 -16.73
CA PRO A 37 -11.54 13.39 -17.42
C PRO A 37 -13.01 13.47 -17.88
N HIS A 38 -13.66 12.32 -18.04
CA HIS A 38 -15.04 12.21 -18.48
C HIS A 38 -16.01 11.83 -17.35
N ALA A 39 -15.54 11.63 -16.12
CA ALA A 39 -16.38 11.37 -14.97
C ALA A 39 -17.04 12.66 -14.47
N GLN A 40 -18.28 12.56 -14.01
CA GLN A 40 -19.00 13.66 -13.38
C GLN A 40 -19.21 13.33 -11.89
N GLY A 41 -19.08 14.35 -11.04
CA GLY A 41 -19.27 14.21 -9.59
C GLY A 41 -18.00 13.78 -8.83
N PRO A 42 -18.14 13.41 -7.54
CA PRO A 42 -17.03 12.99 -6.71
C PRO A 42 -16.31 11.77 -7.27
N HIS A 43 -14.99 11.74 -7.11
CA HIS A 43 -14.20 10.60 -7.57
C HIS A 43 -14.55 9.34 -6.73
N PRO A 44 -14.87 8.19 -7.34
CA PRO A 44 -15.44 7.03 -6.65
C PRO A 44 -14.51 6.39 -5.61
N CYS A 45 -13.19 6.52 -5.80
CA CYS A 45 -12.20 5.92 -4.94
C CYS A 45 -11.43 6.91 -4.05
N ARG A 46 -11.54 8.23 -4.27
CA ARG A 46 -10.72 9.18 -3.49
C ARG A 46 -11.36 9.37 -2.12
N PRO A 47 -10.57 9.35 -1.03
CA PRO A 47 -11.08 9.77 0.26
C PRO A 47 -11.40 11.26 0.24
N GLU A 48 -12.35 11.67 1.08
CA GLU A 48 -12.67 13.07 1.27
C GLU A 48 -11.45 13.86 1.76
N GLY A 49 -11.22 15.04 1.20
CA GLY A 49 -10.13 15.91 1.60
C GLY A 49 -8.74 15.51 1.12
N LEU A 50 -8.62 14.52 0.21
CA LEU A 50 -7.33 14.19 -0.41
C LEU A 50 -6.67 15.46 -0.98
N PRO A 51 -5.45 15.82 -0.56
CA PRO A 51 -4.79 17.05 -1.01
C PRO A 51 -4.58 17.08 -2.53
N VAL A 52 -4.72 18.26 -3.12
CA VAL A 52 -4.64 18.45 -4.58
C VAL A 52 -3.26 18.08 -5.11
N GLU A 53 -2.20 18.37 -4.36
CA GLU A 53 -0.82 18.04 -4.72
C GLU A 53 -0.58 16.53 -4.83
N LEU A 54 -1.29 15.72 -4.03
CA LEU A 54 -1.21 14.27 -4.13
C LEU A 54 -1.99 13.74 -5.33
N ILE A 55 -3.06 14.43 -5.73
CA ILE A 55 -3.81 14.11 -6.94
C ILE A 55 -2.93 14.41 -8.16
N GLU A 56 -2.28 15.57 -8.20
CA GLU A 56 -1.37 15.97 -9.27
C GLU A 56 -0.18 15.01 -9.37
N GLU A 57 0.44 14.61 -8.25
CA GLU A 57 1.52 13.60 -8.23
C GLU A 57 1.08 12.27 -8.87
N ILE A 58 -0.14 11.82 -8.57
CA ILE A 58 -0.71 10.58 -9.12
C ILE A 58 -0.97 10.72 -10.61
N ASP A 59 -1.56 11.84 -11.04
CA ASP A 59 -1.91 12.07 -12.44
C ASP A 59 -0.66 12.21 -13.31
N ASP A 60 0.34 12.98 -12.87
CA ASP A 60 1.63 13.13 -13.56
C ASP A 60 2.31 11.77 -13.78
N ARG A 61 2.09 10.82 -12.86
CA ARG A 61 2.71 9.50 -12.95
C ARG A 61 1.90 8.48 -13.73
N PHE A 62 0.58 8.50 -13.61
CA PHE A 62 -0.27 7.38 -13.99
C PHE A 62 -1.43 7.73 -14.92
N LEU A 63 -1.67 9.01 -15.24
CA LEU A 63 -2.82 9.37 -16.06
C LEU A 63 -2.81 8.63 -17.39
N GLY A 64 -3.90 7.90 -17.64
CA GLY A 64 -4.08 7.10 -18.85
C GLY A 64 -3.57 5.65 -18.74
N LEU A 65 -2.97 5.27 -17.61
CA LEU A 65 -2.64 3.87 -17.31
C LEU A 65 -3.80 3.17 -16.61
N ALA A 66 -4.11 1.95 -17.04
CA ALA A 66 -4.95 1.04 -16.28
C ALA A 66 -4.13 0.31 -15.20
N ARG A 67 -4.83 -0.23 -14.19
CA ARG A 67 -4.19 -1.07 -13.18
C ARG A 67 -3.50 -2.28 -13.83
N GLY A 68 -2.25 -2.52 -13.47
CA GLY A 68 -1.37 -3.52 -14.06
C GLY A 68 -0.44 -2.97 -15.14
N GLN A 69 -0.69 -1.75 -15.62
CA GLN A 69 0.18 -1.08 -16.60
C GLN A 69 1.20 -0.15 -15.95
N GLU A 70 1.01 0.19 -14.67
CA GLU A 70 1.98 0.96 -13.91
C GLU A 70 3.20 0.11 -13.50
N PRO A 71 4.33 0.71 -13.08
CA PRO A 71 5.45 -0.03 -12.52
C PRO A 71 4.99 -0.96 -11.38
N GLN A 72 5.19 -2.27 -11.56
CA GLN A 72 4.72 -3.29 -10.62
C GLN A 72 5.67 -3.51 -9.42
N ALA A 73 6.91 -3.03 -9.53
CA ALA A 73 7.94 -3.29 -8.52
C ALA A 73 7.62 -2.63 -7.16
N GLN A 74 7.10 -1.40 -7.15
CA GLN A 74 6.77 -0.67 -5.92
C GLN A 74 5.70 0.38 -6.16
N CYS A 75 4.97 0.72 -5.09
CA CYS A 75 3.99 1.80 -5.08
C CYS A 75 4.66 3.18 -5.24
N LEU A 76 3.95 4.14 -5.84
CA LEU A 76 4.38 5.54 -5.97
C LEU A 76 4.73 6.17 -4.61
N TRP A 77 3.93 5.87 -3.59
CA TRP A 77 4.08 6.40 -2.24
C TRP A 77 5.03 5.57 -1.36
N TYR A 78 5.77 4.63 -1.92
CA TYR A 78 6.77 3.88 -1.17
C TYR A 78 8.03 4.73 -0.96
N ASP A 79 8.40 4.93 0.31
CA ASP A 79 9.71 5.43 0.72
C ASP A 79 10.64 4.22 0.93
N ALA A 80 11.57 4.02 -0.01
CA ALA A 80 12.50 2.90 0.03
C ALA A 80 13.63 3.07 1.05
N GLU A 81 13.95 4.31 1.45
CA GLU A 81 14.99 4.60 2.44
C GLU A 81 14.47 4.31 3.85
N MET A 82 13.29 4.84 4.18
CA MET A 82 12.65 4.63 5.49
C MET A 82 11.73 3.41 5.54
N LYS A 83 11.62 2.66 4.42
CA LYS A 83 10.76 1.49 4.22
C LYS A 83 9.33 1.69 4.75
N ARG A 84 8.67 2.77 4.34
CA ARG A 84 7.31 3.13 4.79
C ARG A 84 6.49 3.79 3.70
N CYS A 85 5.18 3.91 3.93
CA CYS A 85 4.32 4.69 3.05
C CYS A 85 4.44 6.18 3.40
N ARG A 86 4.72 7.05 2.41
CA ARG A 86 4.82 8.51 2.60
C ARG A 86 3.50 9.16 3.01
N HIS A 87 2.37 8.62 2.57
CA HIS A 87 1.04 9.20 2.77
C HIS A 87 0.09 8.16 3.39
N TYR A 88 0.50 7.59 4.53
CA TYR A 88 -0.19 6.49 5.20
C TYR A 88 -1.67 6.80 5.51
N GLU A 89 -1.97 8.04 5.86
CA GLU A 89 -3.32 8.52 6.17
C GLU A 89 -4.23 8.58 4.94
N TRP A 90 -3.66 8.63 3.73
CA TRP A 90 -4.38 8.76 2.47
C TRP A 90 -4.50 7.44 1.69
N ARG A 91 -4.06 6.32 2.30
CA ARG A 91 -4.07 4.99 1.69
C ARG A 91 -5.41 4.62 1.04
N PRO A 92 -5.39 4.05 -0.19
CA PRO A 92 -6.56 3.42 -0.81
C PRO A 92 -7.16 2.32 0.05
N GLN A 93 -8.45 2.02 -0.16
CA GLN A 93 -9.18 1.02 0.62
C GLN A 93 -8.45 -0.33 0.65
N ILE A 94 -7.96 -0.82 -0.49
CA ILE A 94 -7.18 -2.07 -0.57
C ILE A 94 -5.94 -2.07 0.34
N CYS A 95 -5.31 -0.92 0.54
CA CYS A 95 -4.17 -0.78 1.45
C CYS A 95 -4.58 -0.70 2.92
N ARG A 96 -5.83 -0.34 3.22
CA ARG A 96 -6.41 -0.37 4.58
C ARG A 96 -6.91 -1.74 4.95
N ASP A 97 -7.46 -2.46 3.98
CA ASP A 97 -7.89 -3.85 4.12
C ASP A 97 -6.71 -4.80 4.40
N TYR A 98 -5.50 -4.40 4.01
CA TYR A 98 -4.26 -5.04 4.45
C TYR A 98 -3.97 -4.68 5.92
N GLU A 99 -4.57 -5.46 6.83
CA GLU A 99 -4.49 -5.24 8.28
C GLU A 99 -3.07 -5.48 8.82
N LEU A 100 -2.60 -4.54 9.65
CA LEU A 100 -1.35 -4.69 10.40
C LEU A 100 -1.46 -5.88 11.36
N GLY A 101 -0.54 -6.83 11.24
CA GLY A 101 -0.57 -8.05 12.05
C GLY A 101 -1.65 -9.05 11.64
N GLY A 102 -2.45 -8.75 10.62
CA GLY A 102 -3.34 -9.71 9.98
C GLY A 102 -2.57 -10.79 9.23
N THR A 103 -3.27 -11.85 8.82
CA THR A 103 -2.68 -13.04 8.17
C THR A 103 -1.77 -12.69 6.99
N ALA A 104 -2.20 -11.80 6.10
CA ALA A 104 -1.40 -11.40 4.94
C ALA A 104 -0.12 -10.65 5.34
N CYS A 105 -0.15 -9.82 6.39
CA CYS A 105 1.00 -9.13 6.95
C CYS A 105 2.01 -10.11 7.53
N LEU A 106 1.54 -11.05 8.36
CA LEU A 106 2.40 -12.05 9.00
C LEU A 106 3.05 -12.99 7.98
N LEU A 107 2.29 -13.48 7.00
CA LEU A 107 2.83 -14.34 5.94
C LEU A 107 3.91 -13.62 5.13
N ARG A 108 3.71 -12.33 4.82
CA ARG A 108 4.70 -11.57 4.06
C ARG A 108 6.00 -11.36 4.85
N ARG A 109 5.90 -11.11 6.16
CA ARG A 109 7.07 -10.97 7.06
C ARG A 109 7.88 -12.26 7.22
N GLN A 110 7.27 -13.42 7.03
CA GLN A 110 7.98 -14.71 7.08
C GLN A 110 8.78 -15.03 5.81
N GLN A 111 8.59 -14.25 4.73
CA GLN A 111 9.24 -14.47 3.42
C GLN A 111 10.44 -13.55 3.16
N GLU A 112 10.72 -12.60 4.06
CA GLU A 112 11.96 -11.79 4.08
C GLU A 112 13.09 -12.56 4.78
#